data_AF-C0CLD8-F1
#
_entry.id   AF-C0CLD8-F1
#
_cell.length_a   1.000
_cell.length_b   1.000
_cell.length_c   1.000
_cell.angle_alpha   90.00
_cell.angle_beta   90.00
_cell.angle_gamma   90.00
#
_symmetry.space_group_name_H-M   'P 1'
#
loop_
_entity.id
_entity.type
_entity.pdbx_description
1 polymer ?
#
loop_
_entity_poly.entity_id
_entity_poly.type
_entity_poly.pdbx_seq_one_letter_code
_entity_poly.pdbx_strand_id
1 'polypeptide(L)'
;MSRNNIPLNDREKSKSKISLICSIAALVILCFCFHQADHVLITGPAERAAAKKEAAEAKAKEEASTPKVTTANIVAVGDNLYHTKLYESGMNDSGEWNYDHVYEHMTSYIQEADLAFIDQETVLTPNHDEISSYPSFATPQEVGDAVVKAGFDVIETATNHIDDFGLDLIKDELNYWETNHPEVTVIGTNATEEERDEIKTVTVNDITIALLDYTYGTNNCLATGEDAYIINTFDKEQVATDIKKAKEISDCVIFVSHWGNEEDPAPSEYEKQWATFLMQQGVDVCIGGHPHILQPYGTLSDDQGNEMLIFYSLGNFASTQQDMTGLLGGMAQFTLEKTVKNGKSSVKVISKSVEPLVMHYNHDQGVYAPYLLKDYTNELAAEHSMHEVRTDEFTVETLYELYDEIMSQKVEPSTGTGLLEVHFDGYINMVDPDGNIVDDSYQGTSQDSNGNSDGEEGTDSSSSDESSSDGSDYDDSDYDDSSYDDSGYDNSSYDDSSYDDSSYDDSGYDDSSYDDSGYDDSGY
;
A
#
# COMPACT_ATOMS: atom_id res chain seq x y z
N MET A 1 -121.13 -36.07 -42.71
CA MET A 1 -120.34 -34.94 -43.27
C MET A 1 -119.36 -34.49 -42.19
N SER A 2 -118.07 -34.70 -42.44
CA SER A 2 -116.96 -34.44 -41.51
C SER A 2 -116.77 -32.94 -41.26
N ARG A 3 -116.77 -32.53 -39.99
CA ARG A 3 -116.20 -31.24 -39.54
C ARG A 3 -114.81 -31.53 -38.99
N ASN A 4 -113.80 -31.01 -39.67
CA ASN A 4 -112.40 -31.08 -39.27
C ASN A 4 -112.16 -30.27 -37.99
N ASN A 5 -111.89 -30.97 -36.89
CA ASN A 5 -111.12 -30.44 -35.76
C ASN A 5 -109.64 -30.53 -36.13
N ILE A 6 -108.98 -29.40 -36.43
CA ILE A 6 -107.52 -29.31 -36.45
C ILE A 6 -107.08 -28.98 -35.00
N PRO A 7 -106.28 -29.82 -34.33
CA PRO A 7 -105.83 -29.54 -32.97
C PRO A 7 -104.73 -28.45 -32.99
N LEU A 8 -104.75 -27.57 -31.99
CA LEU A 8 -103.83 -26.45 -31.74
C LEU A 8 -102.33 -26.82 -31.57
N ASN A 9 -101.88 -28.03 -31.92
CA ASN A 9 -100.62 -28.62 -31.43
C ASN A 9 -99.38 -28.37 -32.31
N ASP A 10 -99.50 -28.28 -33.64
CA ASP A 10 -98.31 -28.28 -34.52
C ASP A 10 -97.69 -26.88 -34.75
N ARG A 11 -98.53 -25.84 -34.74
CA ARG A 11 -98.09 -24.44 -34.92
C ARG A 11 -97.34 -23.92 -33.69
N GLU A 12 -97.75 -24.34 -32.51
CA GLU A 12 -97.08 -24.02 -31.24
C GLU A 12 -95.76 -24.79 -31.10
N LYS A 13 -95.70 -26.06 -31.49
CA LYS A 13 -94.45 -26.84 -31.56
C LYS A 13 -93.42 -26.26 -32.53
N SER A 14 -93.85 -25.80 -33.70
CA SER A 14 -92.95 -25.16 -34.67
C SER A 14 -92.40 -23.82 -34.15
N LYS A 15 -93.26 -22.98 -33.54
CA LYS A 15 -92.85 -21.73 -32.88
C LYS A 15 -91.91 -21.98 -31.69
N SER A 16 -92.14 -23.03 -30.91
CA SER A 16 -91.27 -23.44 -29.80
C SER A 16 -89.88 -23.88 -30.28
N LYS A 17 -89.79 -24.66 -31.37
CA LYS A 17 -88.50 -25.04 -31.97
C LYS A 17 -87.73 -23.84 -32.53
N ILE A 18 -88.41 -22.92 -33.23
CA ILE A 18 -87.79 -21.69 -33.74
C ILE A 18 -87.31 -20.82 -32.57
N SER A 19 -88.13 -20.66 -31.52
CA SER A 19 -87.73 -19.93 -30.32
C SER A 19 -86.51 -20.55 -29.65
N LEU A 20 -86.43 -21.89 -29.55
CA LEU A 20 -85.27 -22.58 -28.98
C LEU A 20 -84.01 -22.37 -29.83
N ILE A 21 -84.12 -22.47 -31.15
CA ILE A 21 -82.99 -22.23 -32.07
C ILE A 21 -82.52 -20.77 -31.98
N CYS A 22 -83.44 -19.80 -31.93
CA CYS A 22 -83.11 -18.39 -31.74
C CYS A 22 -82.46 -18.13 -30.38
N SER A 23 -82.91 -18.78 -29.31
CA SER A 23 -82.28 -18.68 -27.98
C SER A 23 -80.87 -19.27 -27.96
N ILE A 24 -80.66 -20.42 -28.63
CA ILE A 24 -79.34 -21.03 -28.77
C ILE A 24 -78.42 -20.12 -29.59
N ALA A 25 -78.90 -19.58 -30.72
CA ALA A 25 -78.11 -18.65 -31.53
C ALA A 25 -77.75 -17.37 -30.77
N ALA A 26 -78.69 -16.81 -30.00
CA ALA A 26 -78.45 -15.66 -29.15
C ALA A 26 -77.41 -15.97 -28.05
N LEU A 27 -77.48 -17.14 -27.43
CA LEU A 27 -76.50 -17.59 -26.44
C LEU A 27 -75.10 -17.72 -27.05
N VAL A 28 -74.99 -18.31 -28.24
CA VAL A 28 -73.71 -18.45 -28.95
C VAL A 28 -73.11 -17.09 -29.29
N ILE A 29 -73.93 -16.14 -29.76
CA ILE A 29 -73.48 -14.77 -30.02
C ILE A 29 -73.03 -14.09 -28.72
N LEU A 30 -73.79 -14.27 -27.63
CA LEU A 30 -73.45 -13.70 -26.33
C LEU A 30 -72.12 -14.26 -25.81
N CYS A 31 -71.91 -15.57 -25.91
CA CYS A 31 -70.65 -16.23 -25.57
C CYS A 31 -69.49 -15.68 -26.41
N PHE A 32 -69.70 -15.47 -27.72
CA PHE A 32 -68.69 -14.88 -28.58
C PHE A 32 -68.36 -13.43 -28.20
N CYS A 33 -69.37 -12.61 -27.89
CA CYS A 33 -69.19 -11.23 -27.44
C CYS A 33 -68.46 -11.17 -26.09
N PHE A 34 -68.82 -12.03 -25.13
CA PHE A 34 -68.12 -12.10 -23.84
C PHE A 34 -66.68 -12.60 -24.01
N HIS A 35 -66.44 -13.55 -24.91
CA HIS A 35 -65.09 -14.01 -25.19
C HIS A 35 -64.22 -12.94 -25.88
N GLN A 36 -64.79 -12.16 -26.81
CA GLN A 36 -64.11 -11.00 -27.38
C GLN A 36 -63.86 -9.90 -26.35
N ALA A 37 -64.83 -9.61 -25.49
CA ALA A 37 -64.68 -8.62 -24.43
C ALA A 37 -63.59 -9.03 -23.43
N ASP A 38 -63.55 -10.30 -23.02
CA ASP A 38 -62.49 -10.88 -22.20
C ASP A 38 -61.12 -10.74 -22.87
N HIS A 39 -61.02 -11.06 -24.17
CA HIS A 39 -59.78 -10.91 -24.94
C HIS A 39 -59.30 -9.47 -25.05
N VAL A 40 -60.20 -8.52 -25.24
CA VAL A 40 -59.82 -7.11 -25.39
C VAL A 40 -59.49 -6.46 -24.05
N LEU A 41 -60.23 -6.81 -22.99
CA LEU A 41 -60.16 -6.11 -21.70
C LEU A 41 -59.25 -6.80 -20.68
N ILE A 42 -59.07 -8.13 -20.76
CA ILE A 42 -58.41 -8.92 -19.71
C ILE A 42 -57.25 -9.72 -20.29
N THR A 43 -57.51 -10.72 -21.15
CA THR A 43 -56.47 -11.69 -21.55
C THR A 43 -55.46 -11.09 -22.53
N GLY A 44 -55.87 -10.29 -23.51
CA GLY A 44 -54.94 -9.62 -24.44
C GLY A 44 -54.00 -8.60 -23.76
N PRO A 45 -54.48 -7.71 -22.86
CA PRO A 45 -53.61 -6.85 -22.06
C PRO A 45 -52.67 -7.64 -21.13
N ALA A 46 -53.14 -8.73 -20.51
CA ALA A 46 -52.32 -9.59 -19.66
C ALA A 46 -51.20 -10.29 -20.45
N GLU A 47 -51.50 -10.82 -21.64
CA GLU A 47 -50.52 -11.43 -22.55
C GLU A 47 -49.46 -10.42 -23.01
N ARG A 48 -49.87 -9.18 -23.35
CA ARG A 48 -48.91 -8.12 -23.70
C ARG A 48 -48.03 -7.71 -22.53
N ALA A 49 -48.59 -7.66 -21.32
CA ALA A 49 -47.83 -7.37 -20.11
C ALA A 49 -46.82 -8.49 -19.81
N ALA A 50 -47.22 -9.75 -19.96
CA ALA A 50 -46.34 -10.91 -19.82
C ALA A 50 -45.22 -10.91 -20.88
N ALA A 51 -45.55 -10.70 -22.16
CA ALA A 51 -44.56 -10.63 -23.22
C ALA A 51 -43.59 -9.44 -23.05
N LYS A 52 -44.07 -8.30 -22.54
CA LYS A 52 -43.22 -7.15 -22.23
C LYS A 52 -42.29 -7.44 -21.05
N LYS A 53 -42.76 -8.19 -20.05
CA LYS A 53 -41.94 -8.67 -18.93
C LYS A 53 -40.88 -9.66 -19.40
N GLU A 54 -41.25 -10.66 -20.21
CA GLU A 54 -40.30 -11.62 -20.79
C GLU A 54 -39.25 -10.93 -21.68
N ALA A 55 -39.65 -9.95 -22.50
CA ALA A 55 -38.72 -9.18 -23.31
C ALA A 55 -37.77 -8.31 -22.45
N ALA A 56 -38.26 -7.74 -21.35
CA ALA A 56 -37.41 -7.00 -20.42
C ALA A 56 -36.44 -7.93 -19.67
N GLU A 57 -36.88 -9.11 -19.25
CA GLU A 57 -36.03 -10.13 -18.62
C GLU A 57 -34.98 -10.67 -19.59
N ALA A 58 -35.36 -10.94 -20.85
CA ALA A 58 -34.43 -11.37 -21.89
C ALA A 58 -33.38 -10.29 -22.19
N LYS A 59 -33.80 -9.02 -22.31
CA LYS A 59 -32.90 -7.90 -22.52
C LYS A 59 -31.96 -7.67 -21.34
N ALA A 60 -32.46 -7.73 -20.10
CA ALA A 60 -31.63 -7.63 -18.89
C ALA A 60 -30.61 -8.78 -18.81
N LYS A 61 -30.99 -9.99 -19.24
CA LYS A 61 -30.10 -11.15 -19.29
C LYS A 61 -29.03 -11.02 -20.38
N GLU A 62 -29.37 -10.43 -21.52
CA GLU A 62 -28.43 -10.12 -22.61
C GLU A 62 -27.44 -9.02 -22.20
N GLU A 63 -27.93 -7.93 -21.60
CA GLU A 63 -27.11 -6.85 -21.04
C GLU A 63 -26.18 -7.38 -19.93
N ALA A 64 -26.66 -8.22 -19.02
CA ALA A 64 -25.83 -8.84 -17.98
C ALA A 64 -24.77 -9.83 -18.52
N SER A 65 -25.00 -10.38 -19.71
CA SER A 65 -24.08 -11.34 -20.35
C SER A 65 -22.91 -10.68 -21.09
N THR A 66 -23.04 -9.39 -21.43
CA THR A 66 -21.98 -8.60 -22.05
C THR A 66 -21.03 -8.12 -20.95
N PRO A 67 -19.73 -8.43 -21.00
CA PRO A 67 -18.78 -7.96 -19.99
C PRO A 67 -18.69 -6.43 -20.02
N LYS A 68 -18.87 -5.77 -18.87
CA LYS A 68 -18.46 -4.37 -18.68
C LYS A 68 -17.00 -4.39 -18.27
N VAL A 69 -16.14 -3.68 -18.99
CA VAL A 69 -14.71 -3.57 -18.71
C VAL A 69 -14.38 -2.11 -18.40
N THR A 70 -13.65 -1.89 -17.32
CA THR A 70 -13.06 -0.59 -16.96
C THR A 70 -11.59 -0.76 -16.62
N THR A 71 -10.82 0.32 -16.76
CA THR A 71 -9.38 0.31 -16.49
C THR A 71 -8.99 1.52 -15.66
N ALA A 72 -7.95 1.38 -14.84
CA ALA A 72 -7.31 2.47 -14.12
C ALA A 72 -5.79 2.36 -14.22
N ASN A 73 -5.12 3.45 -14.56
CA ASN A 73 -3.66 3.57 -14.57
C ASN A 73 -3.20 4.10 -13.21
N ILE A 74 -2.24 3.41 -12.61
CA ILE A 74 -1.72 3.73 -11.29
C ILE A 74 -0.24 3.99 -11.41
N VAL A 75 0.24 5.02 -10.72
CA VAL A 75 1.66 5.28 -10.53
C VAL A 75 2.03 5.30 -9.06
N ALA A 76 3.24 4.85 -8.74
CA ALA A 76 3.81 4.96 -7.41
C ALA A 76 5.29 5.33 -7.50
N VAL A 77 5.77 6.12 -6.56
CA VAL A 77 7.18 6.48 -6.40
C VAL A 77 7.59 6.15 -4.97
N GLY A 78 8.89 5.94 -4.74
CA GLY A 78 9.38 5.61 -3.39
C GLY A 78 9.67 6.84 -2.56
N ASP A 79 10.75 6.75 -1.79
CA ASP A 79 10.95 7.51 -0.56
C ASP A 79 11.06 9.04 -0.77
N ASN A 80 10.22 9.80 -0.08
CA ASN A 80 10.28 11.26 0.01
C ASN A 80 11.08 11.68 1.26
N LEU A 81 12.40 11.48 1.20
CA LEU A 81 13.34 11.58 2.32
C LEU A 81 14.10 12.92 2.33
N TYR A 82 13.58 13.88 3.08
CA TYR A 82 14.07 15.27 3.08
C TYR A 82 15.32 15.49 3.94
N HIS A 83 16.48 15.37 3.28
CA HIS A 83 17.77 15.73 3.83
C HIS A 83 18.02 17.25 3.86
N THR A 84 19.04 17.69 4.61
CA THR A 84 19.39 19.10 4.83
C THR A 84 19.29 20.00 3.61
N LYS A 85 19.99 19.65 2.52
CA LYS A 85 20.03 20.51 1.33
C LYS A 85 18.69 20.58 0.60
N LEU A 86 17.86 19.54 0.72
CA LEU A 86 16.55 19.50 0.09
C LEU A 86 15.54 20.39 0.83
N TYR A 87 15.45 20.30 2.17
CA TYR A 87 14.56 21.22 2.90
C TYR A 87 15.08 22.66 2.85
N GLU A 88 16.40 22.90 2.86
CA GLU A 88 16.96 24.25 2.71
C GLU A 88 16.56 24.92 1.38
N SER A 89 16.31 24.12 0.34
CA SER A 89 15.97 24.62 -1.00
C SER A 89 14.64 25.37 -1.07
N GLY A 90 13.71 25.09 -0.14
CA GLY A 90 12.40 25.75 -0.09
C GLY A 90 12.29 26.85 0.96
N MET A 91 13.32 27.05 1.78
CA MET A 91 13.34 28.06 2.83
C MET A 91 13.47 29.47 2.27
N ASN A 92 12.87 30.44 2.95
CA ASN A 92 13.15 31.86 2.71
C ASN A 92 13.04 32.72 3.98
N ASP A 93 13.67 33.90 3.92
CA ASP A 93 13.74 34.86 5.03
C ASP A 93 12.37 35.37 5.53
N SER A 94 11.33 35.28 4.70
CA SER A 94 9.96 35.67 5.07
C SER A 94 9.23 34.61 5.89
N GLY A 95 9.73 33.36 5.93
CA GLY A 95 9.04 32.23 6.55
C GLY A 95 7.90 31.65 5.69
N GLU A 96 7.78 32.05 4.42
CA GLU A 96 6.77 31.54 3.48
C GLU A 96 7.37 30.42 2.63
N TRP A 97 7.71 29.28 3.22
CA TRP A 97 8.47 28.23 2.55
C TRP A 97 7.68 27.56 1.42
N ASN A 98 8.36 27.06 0.39
CA ASN A 98 7.73 26.46 -0.78
C ASN A 98 8.63 25.39 -1.41
N TYR A 99 8.05 24.23 -1.71
CA TYR A 99 8.78 23.07 -2.24
C TYR A 99 8.28 22.62 -3.62
N ASP A 100 7.48 23.44 -4.30
CA ASP A 100 6.85 23.07 -5.58
C ASP A 100 7.89 22.73 -6.65
N HIS A 101 9.07 23.38 -6.61
CA HIS A 101 10.15 23.17 -7.57
C HIS A 101 10.71 21.75 -7.51
N VAL A 102 10.60 21.07 -6.36
CA VAL A 102 11.07 19.69 -6.20
C VAL A 102 10.30 18.76 -7.13
N TYR A 103 9.00 18.98 -7.30
CA TYR A 103 8.13 18.05 -8.03
C TYR A 103 7.73 18.52 -9.44
N GLU A 104 8.18 19.71 -9.86
CA GLU A 104 7.75 20.35 -11.11
C GLU A 104 7.96 19.44 -12.35
N HIS A 105 9.10 18.76 -12.42
CA HIS A 105 9.44 17.88 -13.56
C HIS A 105 8.63 16.59 -13.61
N MET A 106 8.03 16.20 -12.49
CA MET A 106 7.27 14.96 -12.35
C MET A 106 5.76 15.17 -12.41
N THR A 107 5.30 16.40 -12.18
CA THR A 107 3.88 16.78 -12.04
C THR A 107 3.01 16.25 -13.18
N SER A 108 3.44 16.37 -14.44
CA SER A 108 2.63 15.89 -15.58
C SER A 108 2.47 14.37 -15.62
N TYR A 109 3.48 13.63 -15.15
CA TYR A 109 3.46 12.18 -15.13
C TYR A 109 2.57 11.66 -14.00
N ILE A 110 2.58 12.35 -12.86
CA ILE A 110 1.75 12.06 -11.69
C ILE A 110 0.28 12.35 -12.01
N GLN A 111 -0.04 13.55 -12.49
CA GLN A 111 -1.42 13.98 -12.77
C GLN A 111 -2.09 13.27 -13.96
N GLU A 112 -1.34 12.57 -14.81
CA GLU A 112 -1.91 11.75 -15.89
C GLU A 112 -2.46 10.40 -15.37
N ALA A 113 -2.01 9.95 -14.20
CA ALA A 113 -2.49 8.74 -13.57
C ALA A 113 -3.95 8.89 -13.10
N ASP A 114 -4.67 7.77 -12.98
CA ASP A 114 -5.97 7.76 -12.32
C ASP A 114 -5.85 7.71 -10.78
N LEU A 115 -4.68 7.29 -10.28
CA LEU A 115 -4.32 7.24 -8.86
C LEU A 115 -2.78 7.27 -8.72
N ALA A 116 -2.25 8.15 -7.86
CA ALA A 116 -0.82 8.29 -7.63
C ALA A 116 -0.43 8.13 -6.14
N PHE A 117 0.65 7.39 -5.88
CA PHE A 117 1.18 7.08 -4.56
C PHE A 117 2.57 7.69 -4.34
N ILE A 118 2.87 8.06 -3.10
CA ILE A 118 4.19 8.50 -2.63
C ILE A 118 4.42 8.03 -1.19
N ASP A 119 5.64 7.57 -0.91
CA ASP A 119 6.10 7.29 0.45
C ASP A 119 6.56 8.58 1.13
N GLN A 120 5.75 9.11 2.05
CA GLN A 120 6.13 10.24 2.90
C GLN A 120 6.90 9.71 4.10
N GLU A 121 8.18 9.42 3.87
CA GLU A 121 8.96 8.62 4.82
C GLU A 121 9.17 9.31 6.18
N THR A 122 9.34 10.62 6.16
CA THR A 122 9.62 11.41 7.37
C THR A 122 8.38 12.13 7.86
N VAL A 123 8.17 12.16 9.18
CA VAL A 123 7.06 12.86 9.82
C VAL A 123 7.03 14.36 9.50
N LEU A 124 5.83 14.93 9.31
CA LEU A 124 5.63 16.35 9.01
C LEU A 124 5.47 17.20 10.27
N THR A 125 6.21 18.31 10.38
CA THR A 125 6.10 19.29 11.47
C THR A 125 5.60 20.66 11.00
N PRO A 126 4.69 21.32 11.75
CA PRO A 126 4.34 22.72 11.53
C PRO A 126 5.39 23.69 12.11
N ASN A 127 6.34 23.20 12.91
CA ASN A 127 7.30 24.04 13.62
C ASN A 127 8.63 24.09 12.86
N HIS A 128 8.92 25.24 12.22
CA HIS A 128 10.17 25.44 11.49
C HIS A 128 11.43 25.32 12.37
N ASP A 129 11.32 25.49 13.69
CA ASP A 129 12.46 25.31 14.62
C ASP A 129 12.75 23.82 14.93
N GLU A 130 11.84 22.90 14.62
CA GLU A 130 12.00 21.45 14.83
C GLU A 130 12.51 20.71 13.59
N ILE A 131 12.56 21.40 12.45
CA ILE A 131 12.97 20.81 11.17
C ILE A 131 14.39 20.32 11.27
N SER A 132 14.57 19.08 10.81
CA SER A 132 15.79 18.32 11.01
C SER A 132 15.93 17.27 9.92
N SER A 133 17.17 16.85 9.73
CA SER A 133 17.59 15.77 8.83
C SER A 133 18.23 14.66 9.66
N TYR A 134 18.75 13.63 9.00
CA TYR A 134 19.53 12.54 9.58
C TYR A 134 20.32 12.91 10.86
N PRO A 135 20.23 12.11 11.94
CA PRO A 135 19.59 10.79 12.02
C PRO A 135 18.11 10.79 12.42
N SER A 136 17.53 11.94 12.76
CA SER A 136 16.12 12.05 13.15
C SER A 136 15.46 13.14 12.33
N PHE A 137 14.45 12.77 11.56
CA PHE A 137 13.89 13.63 10.54
C PHE A 137 12.58 14.28 10.99
N ALA A 138 12.45 15.57 10.70
CA ALA A 138 11.19 16.30 10.77
C ALA A 138 11.09 17.22 9.56
N THR A 139 10.10 16.96 8.71
CA THR A 139 9.94 17.62 7.41
C THR A 139 8.89 18.73 7.50
N PRO A 140 9.11 19.91 6.90
CA PRO A 140 8.12 20.98 6.93
C PRO A 140 6.79 20.57 6.29
N GLN A 141 5.66 20.95 6.88
CA GLN A 141 4.32 20.71 6.31
C GLN A 141 4.15 21.30 4.90
N GLU A 142 4.88 22.34 4.53
CA GLU A 142 4.85 22.89 3.16
C GLU A 142 5.35 21.89 2.10
N VAL A 143 6.08 20.82 2.49
CA VAL A 143 6.40 19.69 1.61
C VAL A 143 5.13 18.91 1.28
N GLY A 144 4.28 18.65 2.28
CA GLY A 144 2.97 18.03 2.07
C GLY A 144 2.10 18.83 1.10
N ASP A 145 2.13 20.18 1.19
CA ASP A 145 1.42 21.06 0.25
C ASP A 145 1.92 20.87 -1.18
N ALA A 146 3.24 20.76 -1.36
CA ALA A 146 3.88 20.56 -2.65
C ALA A 146 3.61 19.16 -3.23
N VAL A 147 3.58 18.12 -2.39
CA VAL A 147 3.20 16.75 -2.75
C VAL A 147 1.76 16.71 -3.29
N VAL A 148 0.81 17.30 -2.57
CA VAL A 148 -0.60 17.35 -3.03
C VAL A 148 -0.72 18.14 -4.33
N LYS A 149 0.00 19.26 -4.45
CA LYS A 149 0.02 20.06 -5.68
C LYS A 149 0.60 19.32 -6.88
N ALA A 150 1.61 18.47 -6.66
CA ALA A 150 2.18 17.62 -7.71
C ALA A 150 1.17 16.60 -8.25
N GLY A 151 0.13 16.28 -7.47
CA GLY A 151 -1.01 15.44 -7.86
C GLY A 151 -1.01 14.05 -7.24
N PHE A 152 -0.30 13.83 -6.13
CA PHE A 152 -0.37 12.57 -5.40
C PHE A 152 -1.71 12.45 -4.65
N ASP A 153 -2.30 11.26 -4.69
CA ASP A 153 -3.63 10.97 -4.14
C ASP A 153 -3.56 10.13 -2.86
N VAL A 154 -2.51 9.31 -2.72
CA VAL A 154 -2.29 8.40 -1.59
C VAL A 154 -0.94 8.69 -0.98
N ILE A 155 -0.94 8.95 0.34
CA ILE A 155 0.25 9.24 1.14
C ILE A 155 0.50 8.05 2.06
N GLU A 156 1.63 7.37 1.86
CA GLU A 156 2.09 6.25 2.69
C GLU A 156 2.92 6.83 3.83
N THR A 157 2.68 6.38 5.07
CA THR A 157 3.31 6.98 6.27
C THR A 157 3.78 5.95 7.31
N ALA A 158 3.48 4.66 7.13
CA ALA A 158 4.06 3.63 7.99
C ALA A 158 5.51 3.37 7.57
N THR A 159 6.44 4.09 8.18
CA THR A 159 7.89 3.99 7.91
C THR A 159 8.69 3.81 9.19
N ASN A 160 10.00 3.60 9.09
CA ASN A 160 10.86 3.57 10.26
C ASN A 160 11.01 4.95 10.94
N HIS A 161 10.92 6.04 10.17
CA HIS A 161 11.14 7.43 10.61
C HIS A 161 9.90 8.14 11.16
N ILE A 162 8.70 7.55 11.03
CA ILE A 162 7.45 8.21 11.41
C ILE A 162 7.38 8.63 12.89
N ASP A 163 8.11 7.95 13.78
CA ASP A 163 8.09 8.21 15.22
C ASP A 163 9.33 8.94 15.77
N ASP A 164 10.18 9.49 14.88
CA ASP A 164 11.44 10.18 15.24
C ASP A 164 11.25 11.29 16.28
N PHE A 165 10.10 11.97 16.25
CA PHE A 165 9.74 13.05 17.17
C PHE A 165 8.54 12.72 18.07
N GLY A 166 8.22 11.43 18.18
CA GLY A 166 7.21 10.91 19.08
C GLY A 166 5.78 10.97 18.55
N LEU A 167 4.89 10.26 19.27
CA LEU A 167 3.51 10.01 18.86
C LEU A 167 2.63 11.27 18.78
N ASP A 168 3.03 12.36 19.45
CA ASP A 168 2.28 13.61 19.38
C ASP A 168 2.50 14.32 18.04
N LEU A 169 3.70 14.25 17.45
CA LEU A 169 3.94 14.83 16.12
C LEU A 169 3.20 14.05 15.02
N ILE A 170 3.09 12.72 15.15
CA ILE A 170 2.26 11.89 14.25
C ILE A 170 0.79 12.38 14.27
N LYS A 171 0.26 12.70 15.46
CA LYS A 171 -1.11 13.24 15.58
C LYS A 171 -1.24 14.62 14.95
N ASP A 172 -0.23 15.48 15.09
CA ASP A 172 -0.20 16.80 14.47
C ASP A 172 -0.15 16.68 12.93
N GLU A 173 0.63 15.74 12.39
CA GLU A 173 0.65 15.41 10.97
C GLU A 173 -0.71 14.90 10.48
N LEU A 174 -1.32 13.92 11.17
CA LEU A 174 -2.65 13.41 10.83
C LEU A 174 -3.71 14.53 10.82
N ASN A 175 -3.66 15.43 11.80
CA ASN A 175 -4.54 16.60 11.85
C ASN A 175 -4.26 17.58 10.70
N TYR A 176 -3.00 17.76 10.30
CA TYR A 176 -2.63 18.55 9.12
C TYR A 176 -3.26 17.98 7.86
N TRP A 177 -3.10 16.68 7.60
CA TRP A 177 -3.70 16.03 6.44
C TRP A 177 -5.23 16.14 6.44
N GLU A 178 -5.89 15.85 7.57
CA GLU A 178 -7.35 15.93 7.69
C GLU A 178 -7.88 17.37 7.46
N THR A 179 -7.16 18.37 7.96
CA THR A 179 -7.63 19.76 7.93
C THR A 179 -7.29 20.46 6.63
N ASN A 180 -6.08 20.25 6.11
CA ASN A 180 -5.52 21.03 5.01
C ASN A 180 -5.73 20.34 3.66
N HIS A 181 -5.67 19.01 3.62
CA HIS A 181 -5.75 18.21 2.39
C HIS A 181 -6.70 17.01 2.51
N PRO A 182 -7.99 17.22 2.87
CA PRO A 182 -8.96 16.13 3.00
C PRO A 182 -9.25 15.37 1.69
N GLU A 183 -8.71 15.83 0.56
CA GLU A 183 -8.78 15.15 -0.74
C GLU A 183 -7.83 13.95 -0.88
N VAL A 184 -6.72 13.90 -0.13
CA VAL A 184 -5.78 12.77 -0.20
C VAL A 184 -6.13 11.69 0.80
N THR A 185 -5.70 10.47 0.51
CA THR A 185 -5.85 9.32 1.40
C THR A 185 -4.52 9.02 2.10
N VAL A 186 -4.43 9.32 3.38
CA VAL A 186 -3.27 8.95 4.21
C VAL A 186 -3.47 7.54 4.75
N ILE A 187 -2.47 6.68 4.61
CA ILE A 187 -2.47 5.29 5.10
C ILE A 187 -1.22 5.02 5.97
N GLY A 188 -1.26 3.95 6.76
CA GLY A 188 -0.13 3.52 7.60
C GLY A 188 -0.18 4.02 9.05
N THR A 189 -0.64 5.25 9.26
CA THR A 189 -0.87 5.83 10.59
C THR A 189 -2.35 6.10 10.86
N ASN A 190 -2.74 6.10 12.14
CA ASN A 190 -4.15 6.19 12.56
C ASN A 190 -4.33 7.11 13.78
N ALA A 191 -5.36 7.94 13.76
CA ALA A 191 -5.69 8.84 14.87
C ALA A 191 -6.46 8.12 16.00
N THR A 192 -7.12 7.01 15.68
CA THR A 192 -7.96 6.24 16.64
C THR A 192 -7.88 4.73 16.38
N GLU A 193 -8.22 3.92 17.39
CA GLU A 193 -8.37 2.46 17.23
C GLU A 193 -9.44 2.11 16.19
N GLU A 194 -10.54 2.86 16.14
CA GLU A 194 -11.59 2.65 15.15
C GLU A 194 -11.11 2.90 13.72
N GLU A 195 -10.28 3.93 13.52
CA GLU A 195 -9.65 4.21 12.22
C GLU A 195 -8.68 3.11 11.82
N ARG A 196 -7.82 2.64 12.75
CA ARG A 196 -6.94 1.49 12.49
C ARG A 196 -7.74 0.29 11.98
N ASP A 197 -8.89 0.01 12.60
CA ASP A 197 -9.71 -1.16 12.24
C ASP A 197 -10.45 -1.00 10.89
N GLU A 198 -10.54 0.22 10.37
CA GLU A 198 -11.14 0.56 9.08
C GLU A 198 -10.14 0.37 7.92
N ILE A 199 -10.54 -0.40 6.92
CA ILE A 199 -9.74 -0.53 5.70
C ILE A 199 -10.08 0.64 4.77
N LYS A 200 -9.12 1.56 4.62
CA LYS A 200 -9.24 2.70 3.70
C LYS A 200 -9.36 2.19 2.26
N THR A 201 -10.29 2.78 1.50
CA THR A 201 -10.51 2.43 0.10
C THR A 201 -10.64 3.67 -0.76
N VAL A 202 -10.15 3.58 -1.99
CA VAL A 202 -10.31 4.59 -3.05
C VAL A 202 -11.05 3.96 -4.22
N THR A 203 -11.87 4.74 -4.93
CA THR A 203 -12.58 4.24 -6.11
C THR A 203 -12.30 5.12 -7.32
N VAL A 204 -11.62 4.55 -8.30
CA VAL A 204 -11.23 5.22 -9.55
C VAL A 204 -11.74 4.38 -10.73
N ASN A 205 -12.36 5.02 -11.73
CA ASN A 205 -12.89 4.35 -12.92
C ASN A 205 -13.77 3.09 -12.64
N ASP A 206 -14.64 3.17 -11.64
CA ASP A 206 -15.49 2.08 -11.12
C ASP A 206 -14.72 0.88 -10.54
N ILE A 207 -13.43 1.02 -10.21
CA ILE A 207 -12.60 0.03 -9.54
C ILE A 207 -12.38 0.47 -8.10
N THR A 208 -12.87 -0.29 -7.13
CA THR A 208 -12.64 -0.02 -5.71
C THR A 208 -11.35 -0.72 -5.28
N ILE A 209 -10.41 0.03 -4.75
CA ILE A 209 -9.09 -0.43 -4.33
C ILE A 209 -9.00 -0.27 -2.82
N ALA A 210 -8.70 -1.36 -2.11
CA ALA A 210 -8.34 -1.31 -0.69
C ALA A 210 -6.83 -1.08 -0.55
N LEU A 211 -6.47 -0.25 0.42
CA LEU A 211 -5.12 0.20 0.67
C LEU A 211 -4.68 -0.29 2.05
N LEU A 212 -3.52 -0.93 2.11
CA LEU A 212 -2.88 -1.41 3.32
C LEU A 212 -1.44 -0.92 3.29
N ASP A 213 -0.95 -0.36 4.39
CA ASP A 213 0.41 0.17 4.51
C ASP A 213 0.97 -0.21 5.88
N TYR A 214 2.16 -0.82 5.86
CA TYR A 214 2.83 -1.42 7.02
C TYR A 214 4.35 -1.24 6.95
N THR A 215 4.95 -0.94 8.10
CA THR A 215 6.41 -0.96 8.32
C THR A 215 6.86 -2.20 9.09
N TYR A 216 8.11 -2.63 8.86
CA TYR A 216 8.78 -3.66 9.66
C TYR A 216 8.96 -3.25 11.13
N GLY A 217 9.04 -1.95 11.40
CA GLY A 217 9.30 -1.37 12.71
C GLY A 217 9.55 0.12 12.63
N THR A 218 9.86 0.75 13.77
CA THR A 218 10.25 2.16 13.85
C THR A 218 11.52 2.35 14.65
N ASN A 219 12.22 3.46 14.40
CA ASN A 219 13.49 3.78 15.06
C ASN A 219 13.35 3.86 16.59
N ASN A 220 12.21 4.35 17.09
CA ASN A 220 12.00 4.53 18.54
C ASN A 220 11.05 3.50 19.17
N CYS A 221 10.40 2.65 18.36
CA CYS A 221 9.45 1.62 18.80
C CYS A 221 8.38 2.17 19.77
N LEU A 222 7.84 3.36 19.52
CA LEU A 222 6.98 4.06 20.49
C LEU A 222 5.54 3.57 20.51
N ALA A 223 4.98 3.16 19.37
CA ALA A 223 3.59 2.72 19.24
C ALA A 223 3.40 1.30 19.80
N THR A 224 3.27 1.19 21.13
CA THR A 224 3.11 -0.10 21.83
C THR A 224 1.95 -0.05 22.82
N GLY A 225 1.47 -1.22 23.26
CA GLY A 225 0.41 -1.31 24.27
C GLY A 225 -0.91 -0.67 23.80
N GLU A 226 -1.41 0.31 24.56
CA GLU A 226 -2.64 1.05 24.22
C GLU A 226 -2.44 1.99 23.02
N ASP A 227 -1.21 2.34 22.66
CA ASP A 227 -0.88 3.22 21.53
C ASP A 227 -0.49 2.45 20.25
N ALA A 228 -0.53 1.11 20.28
CA ALA A 228 -0.15 0.26 19.14
C ALA A 228 -1.02 0.45 17.89
N TYR A 229 -2.19 1.11 18.01
CA TYR A 229 -3.03 1.42 16.86
C TYR A 229 -2.48 2.55 15.99
N ILE A 230 -1.58 3.40 16.53
CA ILE A 230 -1.15 4.63 15.85
C ILE A 230 -0.35 4.31 14.59
N ILE A 231 0.43 3.23 14.59
CA ILE A 231 1.32 2.85 13.49
C ILE A 231 1.02 1.40 13.11
N ASN A 232 0.79 1.15 11.83
CA ASN A 232 0.64 -0.20 11.31
C ASN A 232 2.02 -0.86 11.17
N THR A 233 2.37 -1.74 12.12
CA THR A 233 3.60 -2.55 12.05
C THR A 233 3.28 -3.98 11.61
N PHE A 234 4.21 -4.64 10.93
CA PHE A 234 4.03 -6.03 10.51
C PHE A 234 3.75 -6.95 11.70
N ASP A 235 2.54 -7.52 11.69
CA ASP A 235 2.09 -8.61 12.56
C ASP A 235 1.30 -9.58 11.68
N LYS A 236 1.74 -10.83 11.62
CA LYS A 236 1.24 -11.80 10.64
C LYS A 236 -0.28 -12.02 10.73
N GLU A 237 -0.82 -12.08 11.95
CA GLU A 237 -2.23 -12.39 12.18
C GLU A 237 -3.12 -11.18 11.92
N GLN A 238 -2.64 -9.99 12.30
CA GLN A 238 -3.28 -8.74 11.98
C GLN A 238 -3.30 -8.49 10.47
N VAL A 239 -2.16 -8.64 9.79
CA VAL A 239 -2.04 -8.50 8.34
C VAL A 239 -2.98 -9.47 7.60
N ALA A 240 -3.03 -10.74 8.00
CA ALA A 240 -3.98 -11.69 7.43
C ALA A 240 -5.44 -11.26 7.63
N THR A 241 -5.75 -10.71 8.80
CA THR A 241 -7.10 -10.23 9.15
C THR A 241 -7.50 -9.03 8.29
N ASP A 242 -6.60 -8.07 8.11
CA ASP A 242 -6.87 -6.85 7.37
C ASP A 242 -6.94 -7.11 5.86
N ILE A 243 -6.09 -7.98 5.31
CA ILE A 243 -6.21 -8.46 3.91
C ILE A 243 -7.56 -9.13 3.69
N LYS A 244 -8.03 -9.95 4.65
CA LYS A 244 -9.34 -10.59 4.54
C LYS A 244 -10.46 -9.55 4.52
N LYS A 245 -10.45 -8.55 5.41
CA LYS A 245 -11.42 -7.44 5.41
C LYS A 245 -11.38 -6.68 4.08
N ALA A 246 -10.19 -6.33 3.61
CA ALA A 246 -9.95 -5.61 2.36
C ALA A 246 -10.60 -6.33 1.16
N LYS A 247 -10.42 -7.64 1.06
CA LYS A 247 -10.98 -8.47 -0.02
C LYS A 247 -12.50 -8.59 0.00
N GLU A 248 -13.14 -8.39 1.16
CA GLU A 248 -14.59 -8.42 1.28
C GLU A 248 -15.26 -7.14 0.73
N ILE A 249 -14.51 -6.02 0.68
CA ILE A 249 -15.06 -4.70 0.37
C ILE A 249 -14.51 -4.06 -0.92
N SER A 250 -13.47 -4.63 -1.54
CA SER A 250 -12.79 -4.05 -2.70
C SER A 250 -12.74 -5.01 -3.90
N ASP A 251 -12.39 -4.46 -5.06
CA ASP A 251 -12.06 -5.25 -6.25
C ASP A 251 -10.58 -5.64 -6.30
N CYS A 252 -9.69 -4.80 -5.73
CA CYS A 252 -8.23 -4.91 -5.76
C CYS A 252 -7.66 -4.57 -4.38
N VAL A 253 -6.66 -5.30 -3.90
CA VAL A 253 -5.89 -4.98 -2.70
C VAL A 253 -4.48 -4.57 -3.09
N ILE A 254 -4.12 -3.32 -2.78
CA ILE A 254 -2.74 -2.82 -2.86
C ILE A 254 -2.17 -2.80 -1.45
N PHE A 255 -1.00 -3.42 -1.29
CA PHE A 255 -0.28 -3.50 -0.03
C PHE A 255 1.07 -2.78 -0.16
N VAL A 256 1.28 -1.75 0.65
CA VAL A 256 2.53 -1.01 0.75
C VAL A 256 3.37 -1.63 1.85
N SER A 257 4.68 -1.72 1.63
CA SER A 257 5.60 -2.37 2.57
C SER A 257 6.90 -1.59 2.70
N HIS A 258 7.09 -0.99 3.87
CA HIS A 258 8.35 -0.37 4.24
C HIS A 258 9.20 -1.43 4.96
N TRP A 259 10.19 -2.02 4.26
CA TRP A 259 10.86 -3.27 4.67
C TRP A 259 12.25 -3.49 4.07
N GLY A 260 12.93 -4.57 4.45
CA GLY A 260 14.21 -4.95 3.87
C GLY A 260 15.41 -4.28 4.54
N ASN A 261 16.57 -4.39 3.91
CA ASN A 261 17.81 -3.83 4.42
C ASN A 261 18.17 -2.57 3.60
N GLU A 262 18.57 -1.51 4.28
CA GLU A 262 19.13 -0.31 3.65
C GLU A 262 20.30 -0.67 2.73
N GLU A 263 20.30 -0.08 1.53
CA GLU A 263 21.37 -0.16 0.53
C GLU A 263 21.66 -1.57 -0.04
N ASP A 264 20.84 -2.60 0.26
CA ASP A 264 21.01 -3.95 -0.31
C ASP A 264 20.31 -4.10 -1.68
N PRO A 265 21.05 -4.33 -2.79
CA PRO A 265 20.48 -4.37 -4.14
C PRO A 265 19.65 -5.62 -4.41
N ALA A 266 19.65 -6.59 -3.50
CA ALA A 266 18.87 -7.81 -3.59
C ALA A 266 17.84 -7.88 -2.44
N PRO A 267 16.59 -8.28 -2.72
CA PRO A 267 15.61 -8.49 -1.66
C PRO A 267 16.05 -9.58 -0.66
N SER A 268 15.98 -9.22 0.62
CA SER A 268 16.24 -10.10 1.78
C SER A 268 15.26 -11.28 1.82
N GLU A 269 15.63 -12.36 2.51
CA GLU A 269 14.72 -13.48 2.79
C GLU A 269 13.50 -13.03 3.59
N TYR A 270 13.61 -12.03 4.47
CA TYR A 270 12.48 -11.42 5.18
C TYR A 270 11.47 -10.84 4.19
N GLU A 271 11.91 -9.98 3.27
CA GLU A 271 11.06 -9.41 2.22
C GLU A 271 10.44 -10.52 1.37
N LYS A 272 11.24 -11.50 0.94
CA LYS A 272 10.74 -12.62 0.12
C LYS A 272 9.72 -13.47 0.88
N GLN A 273 9.87 -13.64 2.19
CA GLN A 273 8.96 -14.44 3.00
C GLN A 273 7.63 -13.72 3.19
N TRP A 274 7.66 -12.42 3.49
CA TRP A 274 6.46 -11.58 3.54
C TRP A 274 5.77 -11.48 2.18
N ALA A 275 6.51 -11.23 1.10
CA ALA A 275 5.97 -11.20 -0.26
C ALA A 275 5.25 -12.50 -0.64
N THR A 276 5.84 -13.65 -0.28
CA THR A 276 5.21 -14.96 -0.49
C THR A 276 3.92 -15.10 0.33
N PHE A 277 3.93 -14.67 1.59
CA PHE A 277 2.75 -14.69 2.44
C PHE A 277 1.62 -13.79 1.93
N LEU A 278 1.93 -12.55 1.54
CA LEU A 278 0.96 -11.58 0.99
C LEU A 278 0.31 -12.11 -0.30
N MET A 279 1.11 -12.68 -1.20
CA MET A 279 0.62 -13.35 -2.41
C MET A 279 -0.33 -14.51 -2.06
N GLN A 280 0.01 -15.34 -1.06
CA GLN A 280 -0.84 -16.46 -0.63
C GLN A 280 -2.14 -16.00 0.04
N GLN A 281 -2.16 -14.84 0.71
CA GLN A 281 -3.40 -14.22 1.20
C GLN A 281 -4.23 -13.61 0.05
N GLY A 282 -3.61 -13.47 -1.12
CA GLY A 282 -4.20 -12.99 -2.37
C GLY A 282 -4.35 -11.48 -2.38
N VAL A 283 -3.28 -10.77 -2.00
CA VAL A 283 -2.99 -9.38 -2.37
C VAL A 283 -2.73 -9.32 -3.88
N ASP A 284 -3.20 -8.26 -4.55
CA ASP A 284 -3.07 -8.12 -6.01
C ASP A 284 -1.76 -7.41 -6.40
N VAL A 285 -1.38 -6.38 -5.64
CA VAL A 285 -0.17 -5.57 -5.86
C VAL A 285 0.51 -5.28 -4.53
N CYS A 286 1.83 -5.45 -4.49
CA CYS A 286 2.69 -5.04 -3.40
C CYS A 286 3.70 -3.99 -3.89
N ILE A 287 3.79 -2.87 -3.18
CA ILE A 287 4.71 -1.76 -3.47
C ILE A 287 5.64 -1.64 -2.25
N GLY A 288 6.94 -1.82 -2.46
CA GLY A 288 7.93 -1.70 -1.40
C GLY A 288 8.77 -0.43 -1.49
N GLY A 289 9.26 0.01 -0.34
CA GLY A 289 10.23 1.09 -0.10
C GLY A 289 11.11 0.72 1.11
N HIS A 290 11.91 1.68 1.62
CA HIS A 290 12.92 1.57 2.70
C HIS A 290 14.38 1.29 2.32
N PRO A 291 14.74 0.35 1.41
CA PRO A 291 16.14 0.10 1.10
C PRO A 291 16.89 1.32 0.53
N HIS A 292 16.20 2.43 0.23
CA HIS A 292 16.67 3.64 -0.44
C HIS A 292 17.22 3.45 -1.85
N ILE A 293 17.34 2.21 -2.30
CA ILE A 293 17.81 1.85 -3.62
C ILE A 293 16.76 1.01 -4.35
N LEU A 294 16.80 1.10 -5.68
CA LEU A 294 15.87 0.36 -6.53
C LEU A 294 16.15 -1.15 -6.48
N GLN A 295 15.11 -1.95 -6.32
CA GLN A 295 15.17 -3.41 -6.37
C GLN A 295 14.27 -3.98 -7.49
N PRO A 296 14.43 -5.27 -7.86
CA PRO A 296 13.66 -5.85 -8.96
C PRO A 296 12.14 -5.80 -8.72
N TYR A 297 11.37 -5.81 -9.82
CA TYR A 297 9.92 -5.97 -9.78
C TYR A 297 9.47 -7.13 -10.68
N GLY A 298 8.29 -7.67 -10.43
CA GLY A 298 7.81 -8.82 -11.19
C GLY A 298 6.42 -9.29 -10.81
N THR A 299 6.09 -10.52 -11.21
CA THR A 299 4.90 -11.21 -10.72
C THR A 299 5.33 -12.46 -9.98
N LEU A 300 4.95 -12.54 -8.71
CA LEU A 300 5.02 -13.76 -7.92
C LEU A 300 3.77 -14.59 -8.21
N SER A 301 3.96 -15.91 -8.30
CA SER A 301 2.86 -16.85 -8.52
C SER A 301 3.14 -18.18 -7.85
N ASP A 302 2.09 -18.87 -7.39
CA ASP A 302 2.19 -20.23 -6.85
C ASP A 302 1.39 -21.26 -7.66
N ASP A 303 1.57 -22.54 -7.30
CA ASP A 303 0.85 -23.67 -7.90
C ASP A 303 -0.65 -23.70 -7.55
N GLN A 304 -1.10 -22.89 -6.58
CA GLN A 304 -2.52 -22.73 -6.24
C GLN A 304 -3.21 -21.70 -7.14
N GLY A 305 -2.45 -20.98 -7.96
CA GLY A 305 -2.95 -19.97 -8.90
C GLY A 305 -3.12 -18.60 -8.26
N ASN A 306 -2.49 -18.35 -7.11
CA ASN A 306 -2.33 -16.99 -6.61
C ASN A 306 -1.28 -16.28 -7.45
N GLU A 307 -1.52 -15.00 -7.75
CA GLU A 307 -0.59 -14.13 -8.47
C GLU A 307 -0.59 -12.76 -7.80
N MET A 308 0.58 -12.15 -7.64
CA MET A 308 0.73 -10.79 -7.10
C MET A 308 1.79 -10.04 -7.92
N LEU A 309 1.50 -8.81 -8.32
CA LEU A 309 2.53 -7.89 -8.81
C LEU A 309 3.32 -7.40 -7.60
N ILE A 310 4.65 -7.48 -7.65
CA ILE A 310 5.52 -6.96 -6.61
C ILE A 310 6.55 -5.99 -7.19
N PHE A 311 6.73 -4.87 -6.49
CA PHE A 311 7.89 -3.99 -6.60
C PHE A 311 8.60 -4.10 -5.25
N TYR A 312 9.80 -4.70 -5.18
CA TYR A 312 10.44 -4.95 -3.88
C TYR A 312 10.91 -3.67 -3.18
N SER A 313 11.48 -2.74 -3.95
CA SER A 313 11.79 -1.38 -3.54
C SER A 313 11.74 -0.46 -4.76
N LEU A 314 11.12 0.70 -4.63
CA LEU A 314 11.17 1.77 -5.64
C LEU A 314 12.38 2.71 -5.47
N GLY A 315 13.14 2.57 -4.37
CA GLY A 315 14.23 3.46 -3.99
C GLY A 315 13.77 4.89 -3.71
N ASN A 316 14.71 5.81 -3.50
CA ASN A 316 14.36 7.21 -3.24
C ASN A 316 13.62 7.87 -4.42
N PHE A 317 12.57 8.62 -4.12
CA PHE A 317 11.98 9.58 -5.04
C PHE A 317 12.62 10.97 -4.90
N ALA A 318 12.73 11.48 -3.69
CA ALA A 318 13.35 12.76 -3.39
C ALA A 318 14.29 12.62 -2.19
N SER A 319 15.59 12.80 -2.42
CA SER A 319 16.64 12.61 -1.40
C SER A 319 17.90 13.42 -1.79
N THR A 320 18.84 13.62 -0.87
CA THR A 320 20.19 14.11 -1.22
C THR A 320 21.28 13.17 -0.75
N GLN A 321 20.99 11.87 -0.70
CA GLN A 321 22.03 10.84 -0.61
C GLN A 321 23.04 10.98 -1.76
N GLN A 322 24.25 10.50 -1.51
CA GLN A 322 25.42 10.86 -2.29
C GLN A 322 26.01 9.70 -3.11
N ASP A 323 25.32 8.58 -3.23
CA ASP A 323 25.72 7.42 -4.01
C ASP A 323 24.80 7.20 -5.24
N MET A 324 25.33 6.58 -6.30
CA MET A 324 24.58 6.40 -7.54
C MET A 324 23.37 5.48 -7.38
N THR A 325 23.43 4.51 -6.46
CA THR A 325 22.36 3.55 -6.19
C THR A 325 21.17 4.19 -5.47
N GLY A 326 21.42 5.06 -4.50
CA GLY A 326 20.42 5.85 -3.77
C GLY A 326 19.87 7.03 -4.57
N LEU A 327 20.61 7.49 -5.60
CA LEU A 327 20.12 8.49 -6.56
C LEU A 327 19.22 7.91 -7.65
N LEU A 328 19.34 6.61 -7.94
CA LEU A 328 18.54 5.92 -8.95
C LEU A 328 17.26 5.35 -8.31
N GLY A 329 16.14 6.04 -8.54
CA GLY A 329 14.82 5.60 -8.12
C GLY A 329 13.99 4.99 -9.25
N GLY A 330 12.74 4.65 -8.94
CA GLY A 330 11.79 4.11 -9.90
C GLY A 330 10.40 4.70 -9.74
N MET A 331 9.74 4.96 -10.87
CA MET A 331 8.30 5.19 -10.93
C MET A 331 7.61 3.92 -11.41
N ALA A 332 6.97 3.20 -10.49
CA ALA A 332 6.10 2.09 -10.84
C ALA A 332 4.90 2.60 -11.63
N GLN A 333 4.54 1.87 -12.69
CA GLN A 333 3.35 2.11 -13.49
C GLN A 333 2.65 0.80 -13.78
N PHE A 334 1.37 0.71 -13.49
CA PHE A 334 0.58 -0.45 -13.82
C PHE A 334 -0.88 -0.10 -14.12
N THR A 335 -1.53 -0.94 -14.93
CA THR A 335 -2.94 -0.75 -15.28
C THR A 335 -3.78 -1.90 -14.76
N LEU A 336 -4.78 -1.57 -13.95
CA LEU A 336 -5.82 -2.50 -13.53
C LEU A 336 -6.90 -2.60 -14.60
N GLU A 337 -7.41 -3.81 -14.86
CA GLU A 337 -8.61 -4.06 -15.65
C GLU A 337 -9.65 -4.78 -14.79
N LYS A 338 -10.78 -4.11 -14.53
CA LYS A 338 -11.94 -4.72 -13.89
C LYS A 338 -12.92 -5.20 -14.95
N THR A 339 -13.30 -6.46 -14.87
CA THR A 339 -14.35 -7.05 -15.70
C THR A 339 -15.54 -7.47 -14.86
N VAL A 340 -16.72 -6.94 -15.16
CA VAL A 340 -17.99 -7.35 -14.55
C VAL A 340 -18.82 -8.13 -15.56
N LYS A 341 -19.13 -9.38 -15.25
CA LYS A 341 -19.96 -10.26 -16.10
C LYS A 341 -20.92 -11.09 -15.26
N ASN A 342 -22.21 -11.07 -15.60
CA ASN A 342 -23.26 -11.76 -14.85
C ASN A 342 -23.25 -11.45 -13.34
N GLY A 343 -22.92 -10.21 -12.96
CA GLY A 343 -22.82 -9.78 -11.57
C GLY A 343 -21.59 -10.29 -10.80
N LYS A 344 -20.63 -10.93 -11.48
CA LYS A 344 -19.32 -11.28 -10.90
C LYS A 344 -18.27 -10.29 -11.37
N SER A 345 -17.51 -9.73 -10.44
CA SER A 345 -16.34 -8.88 -10.70
C SER A 345 -15.08 -9.74 -10.72
N SER A 346 -14.08 -9.31 -11.49
CA SER A 346 -12.70 -9.79 -11.42
C SER A 346 -11.78 -8.64 -11.79
N VAL A 347 -10.69 -8.44 -11.06
CA VAL A 347 -9.60 -7.51 -11.41
C VAL A 347 -8.38 -8.30 -11.87
N LYS A 348 -7.52 -7.65 -12.64
CA LYS A 348 -6.16 -8.12 -12.96
C LYS A 348 -5.28 -6.93 -13.34
N VAL A 349 -3.97 -7.09 -13.19
CA VAL A 349 -2.99 -6.19 -13.79
C VAL A 349 -2.77 -6.58 -15.26
N ILE A 350 -2.96 -5.65 -16.19
CA ILE A 350 -2.79 -5.90 -17.64
C ILE A 350 -1.51 -5.31 -18.25
N SER A 351 -0.88 -4.37 -17.55
CA SER A 351 0.43 -3.81 -17.87
C SER A 351 1.14 -3.42 -16.58
N LYS A 352 2.46 -3.54 -16.58
CA LYS A 352 3.34 -3.20 -15.46
C LYS A 352 4.71 -2.79 -15.99
N SER A 353 5.32 -1.78 -15.40
CA SER A 353 6.69 -1.32 -15.65
C SER A 353 7.20 -0.50 -14.47
N VAL A 354 8.52 -0.33 -14.40
CA VAL A 354 9.16 0.72 -13.60
C VAL A 354 9.91 1.61 -14.55
N GLU A 355 9.56 2.89 -14.65
CA GLU A 355 10.38 3.85 -15.38
C GLU A 355 11.50 4.36 -14.45
N PRO A 356 12.78 4.30 -14.86
CA PRO A 356 13.88 4.79 -14.02
C PRO A 356 13.80 6.29 -13.80
N LEU A 357 14.07 6.69 -12.56
CA LEU A 357 14.20 8.06 -12.11
C LEU A 357 15.64 8.33 -11.70
N VAL A 358 16.02 9.61 -11.71
CA VAL A 358 17.23 10.08 -11.06
C VAL A 358 16.93 11.33 -10.27
N MET A 359 17.32 11.35 -9.01
CA MET A 359 17.29 12.56 -8.21
C MET A 359 18.46 13.46 -8.63
N HIS A 360 18.16 14.67 -9.10
CA HIS A 360 19.18 15.62 -9.51
C HIS A 360 19.30 16.72 -8.47
N TYR A 361 20.53 17.01 -8.06
CA TYR A 361 20.85 18.22 -7.34
C TYR A 361 22.07 18.96 -7.87
N ASN A 362 21.97 20.29 -7.86
CA ASN A 362 23.06 21.22 -8.12
C ASN A 362 23.04 22.31 -7.04
N HIS A 363 24.01 22.26 -6.13
CA HIS A 363 24.05 23.15 -4.97
C HIS A 363 24.28 24.61 -5.38
N ASP A 364 25.10 24.85 -6.40
CA ASP A 364 25.42 26.20 -6.90
C ASP A 364 24.20 26.91 -7.52
N GLN A 365 23.32 26.16 -8.18
CA GLN A 365 22.11 26.68 -8.82
C GLN A 365 20.86 26.58 -7.92
N GLY A 366 20.96 25.87 -6.80
CA GLY A 366 19.82 25.61 -5.91
C GLY A 366 18.75 24.73 -6.56
N VAL A 367 19.15 23.83 -7.46
CA VAL A 367 18.22 22.92 -8.15
C VAL A 367 18.19 21.59 -7.41
N TYR A 368 17.00 21.12 -7.07
CA TYR A 368 16.76 19.82 -6.45
C TYR A 368 15.45 19.27 -6.99
N ALA A 369 15.49 18.19 -7.78
CA ALA A 369 14.28 17.58 -8.33
C ALA A 369 14.55 16.18 -8.90
N PRO A 370 13.58 15.25 -8.83
CA PRO A 370 13.62 14.02 -9.59
C PRO A 370 13.30 14.26 -11.06
N TYR A 371 13.94 13.48 -11.91
CA TYR A 371 13.70 13.42 -13.35
C TYR A 371 13.47 11.98 -13.77
N LEU A 372 12.55 11.74 -14.71
CA LEU A 372 12.61 10.50 -15.49
C LEU A 372 13.92 10.46 -16.24
N LEU A 373 14.62 9.32 -16.19
CA LEU A 373 15.94 9.19 -16.80
C LEU A 373 15.90 9.42 -18.33
N LYS A 374 14.75 9.19 -18.97
CA LYS A 374 14.53 9.48 -20.40
C LYS A 374 14.52 10.98 -20.73
N ASP A 375 14.21 11.82 -19.76
CA ASP A 375 14.21 13.29 -19.86
C ASP A 375 15.50 13.90 -19.26
N TYR A 376 16.31 13.10 -18.58
CA TYR A 376 17.58 13.50 -17.99
C TYR A 376 18.70 13.49 -19.03
N THR A 377 19.45 14.58 -19.11
CA THR A 377 20.47 14.78 -20.16
C THR A 377 21.88 14.57 -19.63
N ASN A 378 22.84 14.29 -20.52
CA ASN A 378 24.25 14.22 -20.11
C ASN A 378 24.79 15.58 -19.64
N GLU A 379 24.22 16.68 -20.12
CA GLU A 379 24.50 18.02 -19.60
C GLU A 379 24.07 18.16 -18.14
N LEU A 380 22.85 17.74 -17.79
CA LEU A 380 22.39 17.71 -16.40
C LEU A 380 23.24 16.78 -15.53
N ALA A 381 23.56 15.58 -16.03
CA ALA A 381 24.42 14.64 -15.32
C ALA A 381 25.82 15.21 -15.05
N ALA A 382 26.38 15.98 -15.99
CA ALA A 382 27.68 16.64 -15.82
C ALA A 382 27.64 17.84 -14.85
N GLU A 383 26.47 18.45 -14.67
CA GLU A 383 26.23 19.55 -13.72
C GLU A 383 25.86 19.06 -12.30
N HIS A 384 25.70 17.75 -12.09
CA HIS A 384 25.27 17.20 -10.81
C HIS A 384 26.33 17.42 -9.70
N SER A 385 25.93 17.93 -8.54
CA SER A 385 26.89 18.23 -7.46
C SER A 385 27.51 16.99 -6.80
N MET A 386 27.04 15.78 -7.10
CA MET A 386 27.73 14.56 -6.64
C MET A 386 29.18 14.44 -7.12
N HIS A 387 29.56 15.13 -8.21
CA HIS A 387 30.95 15.18 -8.68
C HIS A 387 31.89 15.89 -7.70
N GLU A 388 31.34 16.61 -6.70
CA GLU A 388 32.09 17.25 -5.63
C GLU A 388 32.51 16.24 -4.55
N VAL A 389 31.72 15.18 -4.36
CA VAL A 389 31.88 14.19 -3.28
C VAL A 389 32.36 12.83 -3.80
N ARG A 390 32.09 12.48 -5.07
CA ARG A 390 32.49 11.22 -5.69
C ARG A 390 33.21 11.42 -7.01
N THR A 391 34.11 10.48 -7.33
CA THR A 391 34.86 10.44 -8.58
C THR A 391 34.37 9.38 -9.56
N ASP A 392 33.32 8.65 -9.18
CA ASP A 392 32.74 7.58 -9.98
C ASP A 392 32.07 8.14 -11.25
N GLU A 393 31.97 7.34 -12.29
CA GLU A 393 31.37 7.77 -13.54
C GLU A 393 29.85 7.91 -13.40
N PHE A 394 29.38 9.16 -13.38
CA PHE A 394 27.96 9.48 -13.33
C PHE A 394 27.48 10.10 -14.64
N THR A 395 26.81 9.29 -15.45
CA THR A 395 26.27 9.64 -16.76
C THR A 395 24.89 9.02 -16.94
N VAL A 396 24.14 9.46 -17.95
CA VAL A 396 22.85 8.82 -18.29
C VAL A 396 23.06 7.34 -18.68
N GLU A 397 24.19 7.01 -19.32
CA GLU A 397 24.52 5.65 -19.73
C GLU A 397 24.77 4.75 -18.51
N THR A 398 25.59 5.17 -17.55
CA THR A 398 25.88 4.39 -16.34
C THR A 398 24.64 4.19 -15.46
N LEU A 399 23.72 5.16 -15.42
CA LEU A 399 22.42 5.02 -14.75
C LEU A 399 21.51 3.99 -15.43
N TYR A 400 21.46 3.96 -16.76
CA TYR A 400 20.71 2.92 -17.49
C TYR A 400 21.36 1.53 -17.33
N GLU A 401 22.69 1.45 -17.32
CA GLU A 401 23.40 0.18 -17.07
C GLU A 401 23.07 -0.36 -15.68
N LEU A 402 23.08 0.49 -14.64
CA LEU A 402 22.69 0.11 -13.29
C LEU A 402 21.22 -0.34 -13.22
N TYR A 403 20.31 0.42 -13.84
CA TYR A 403 18.91 0.03 -13.93
C TYR A 403 18.73 -1.33 -14.62
N ASP A 404 19.36 -1.54 -15.77
CA ASP A 404 19.27 -2.80 -16.52
C ASP A 404 19.87 -3.98 -15.72
N GLU A 405 20.95 -3.74 -14.97
CA GLU A 405 21.54 -4.72 -14.05
C GLU A 405 20.52 -5.15 -13.00
N ILE A 406 19.94 -4.18 -12.26
CA ILE A 406 18.92 -4.42 -11.22
C ILE A 406 17.72 -5.16 -11.82
N MET A 407 17.16 -4.68 -12.93
CA MET A 407 15.97 -5.27 -13.55
C MET A 407 16.22 -6.65 -14.17
N SER A 408 17.49 -7.02 -14.40
CA SER A 408 17.85 -8.35 -14.90
C SER A 408 17.97 -9.40 -13.79
N GLN A 409 18.03 -8.99 -12.53
CA GLN A 409 18.16 -9.90 -11.40
C GLN A 409 16.93 -10.82 -11.30
N LYS A 410 17.18 -12.06 -10.88
CA LYS A 410 16.11 -13.03 -10.62
C LYS A 410 15.93 -13.17 -9.13
N VAL A 411 14.75 -12.81 -8.66
CA VAL A 411 14.34 -13.04 -7.28
C VAL A 411 13.67 -14.40 -7.20
N GLU A 412 14.32 -15.35 -6.54
CA GLU A 412 13.71 -16.63 -6.22
C GLU A 412 12.77 -16.46 -5.01
N PRO A 413 11.68 -17.23 -4.88
CA PRO A 413 10.85 -17.21 -3.69
C PRO A 413 11.65 -17.55 -2.42
N SER A 414 11.15 -17.09 -1.26
CA SER A 414 11.79 -17.34 0.03
C SER A 414 12.03 -18.83 0.29
N THR A 415 13.14 -19.10 0.98
CA THR A 415 13.52 -20.44 1.42
C THR A 415 13.28 -20.68 2.92
N GLY A 416 12.90 -19.63 3.69
CA GLY A 416 12.73 -19.66 5.14
C GLY A 416 11.28 -19.72 5.62
N THR A 417 11.06 -20.22 6.84
CA THR A 417 9.72 -20.32 7.46
C THR A 417 9.57 -19.61 8.82
N GLY A 418 10.59 -18.89 9.30
CA GLY A 418 10.58 -18.26 10.62
C GLY A 418 10.39 -16.73 10.66
N LEU A 419 10.64 -16.03 9.56
CA LEU A 419 10.78 -14.56 9.55
C LEU A 419 9.44 -13.80 9.61
N LEU A 420 8.30 -14.49 9.50
CA LEU A 420 6.99 -13.84 9.69
C LEU A 420 6.64 -13.59 11.17
N GLU A 421 7.36 -14.24 12.09
CA GLU A 421 7.09 -14.18 13.54
C GLU A 421 8.11 -13.30 14.29
N VAL A 422 9.05 -12.70 13.57
CA VAL A 422 10.06 -11.81 14.15
C VAL A 422 9.50 -10.40 14.26
N HIS A 423 10.06 -9.62 15.18
CA HIS A 423 9.85 -8.18 15.28
C HIS A 423 11.21 -7.48 15.30
N PHE A 424 11.22 -6.17 15.11
CA PHE A 424 12.44 -5.37 15.21
C PHE A 424 12.48 -4.63 16.54
N ASP A 425 13.64 -4.64 17.20
CA ASP A 425 13.86 -3.84 18.41
C ASP A 425 14.26 -2.40 18.08
N GLY A 426 14.39 -1.53 19.09
CA GLY A 426 14.80 -0.13 18.90
C GLY A 426 16.25 0.08 18.45
N TYR A 427 16.97 -1.01 18.16
CA TYR A 427 18.27 -0.98 17.48
C TYR A 427 18.19 -1.63 16.08
N ILE A 428 16.97 -1.88 15.59
CA ILE A 428 16.69 -2.48 14.29
C ILE A 428 17.26 -3.91 14.18
N ASN A 429 17.46 -4.60 15.31
CA ASN A 429 17.76 -6.03 15.27
C ASN A 429 16.47 -6.81 15.03
N MET A 430 16.54 -7.82 14.17
CA MET A 430 15.48 -8.80 14.03
C MET A 430 15.49 -9.75 15.25
N VAL A 431 14.36 -9.82 15.96
CA VAL A 431 14.22 -10.56 17.22
C VAL A 431 13.12 -11.62 17.08
N ASP A 432 13.45 -12.87 17.40
CA ASP A 432 12.50 -13.98 17.39
C ASP A 432 11.52 -13.93 18.59
N PRO A 433 10.45 -14.74 18.60
CA PRO A 433 9.49 -14.77 19.71
C PRO A 433 10.08 -15.14 21.08
N ASP A 434 11.26 -15.79 21.10
CA ASP A 434 11.97 -16.16 22.33
C ASP A 434 12.89 -15.02 22.83
N GLY A 435 13.00 -13.91 22.09
CA GLY A 435 13.81 -12.74 22.43
C GLY A 435 15.26 -12.86 21.98
N ASN A 436 15.59 -13.78 21.08
CA ASN A 436 16.93 -13.92 20.51
C ASN A 436 17.06 -13.05 19.26
N ILE A 437 18.20 -12.38 19.12
CA ILE A 437 18.57 -11.73 17.85
C ILE A 437 18.84 -12.83 16.82
N VAL A 438 18.20 -12.70 15.67
CA VAL A 438 18.31 -13.62 14.55
C VAL A 438 18.72 -12.87 13.29
N ASP A 439 19.17 -13.61 12.29
CA ASP A 439 19.48 -13.07 10.98
C ASP A 439 18.47 -13.55 9.93
N ASP A 440 18.64 -13.05 8.72
CA ASP A 440 17.81 -13.33 7.56
C ASP A 440 17.84 -14.82 7.12
N SER A 441 18.71 -15.65 7.71
CA SER A 441 18.72 -17.10 7.48
C SER A 441 17.82 -17.89 8.44
N TYR A 442 17.18 -17.23 9.41
CA TYR A 442 16.41 -17.87 10.46
C TYR A 442 15.25 -18.73 9.95
N GLN A 443 15.23 -19.98 10.39
CA GLN A 443 14.25 -20.98 9.94
C GLN A 443 13.07 -21.16 10.91
N GLY A 444 13.05 -20.43 12.04
CA GLY A 444 12.09 -20.66 13.12
C GLY A 444 12.51 -21.79 14.05
N THR A 445 11.98 -21.79 15.28
CA THR A 445 11.93 -23.00 16.08
C THR A 445 10.68 -23.79 15.64
N SER A 446 10.85 -25.05 15.21
CA SER A 446 9.71 -25.87 14.81
C SER A 446 8.79 -26.13 16.01
N GLN A 447 7.77 -25.32 16.22
CA GLN A 447 6.64 -25.67 17.09
C GLN A 447 5.49 -26.25 16.27
N ASP A 448 5.70 -27.48 15.81
CA ASP A 448 4.59 -28.37 15.44
C ASP A 448 4.53 -29.50 16.46
N SER A 449 3.53 -29.49 17.34
CA SER A 449 2.73 -30.70 17.65
C SER A 449 1.63 -30.41 18.69
N ASN A 450 0.42 -30.14 18.20
CA ASN A 450 -0.80 -30.47 18.91
C ASN A 450 -1.40 -31.72 18.22
N GLY A 451 -1.39 -32.90 18.89
CA GLY A 451 -1.83 -34.12 18.21
C GLY A 451 -1.79 -35.47 18.93
N ASN A 452 -2.21 -35.52 20.20
CA ASN A 452 -2.93 -36.65 20.84
C ASN A 452 -2.28 -38.05 21.03
N SER A 453 -2.78 -38.73 22.06
CA SER A 453 -2.33 -39.96 22.71
C SER A 453 -2.35 -41.25 21.86
N ASP A 454 -1.43 -42.18 22.15
CA ASP A 454 -1.72 -43.48 22.77
C ASP A 454 -0.49 -44.42 22.72
N GLY A 455 -0.21 -45.11 23.83
CA GLY A 455 0.14 -46.54 23.77
C GLY A 455 1.59 -46.97 24.03
N GLU A 456 1.80 -47.45 25.26
CA GLU A 456 2.56 -48.66 25.63
C GLU A 456 4.10 -48.66 25.73
N GLU A 457 4.52 -48.67 27.00
CA GLU A 457 5.38 -49.66 27.67
C GLU A 457 6.62 -50.22 26.95
N GLY A 458 7.78 -49.97 27.57
CA GLY A 458 9.00 -50.74 27.37
C GLY A 458 9.99 -50.44 28.48
N THR A 459 9.99 -51.29 29.50
CA THR A 459 10.78 -51.23 30.73
C THR A 459 12.26 -51.58 30.55
N ASP A 460 13.02 -51.31 31.60
CA ASP A 460 14.26 -51.99 32.02
C ASP A 460 15.57 -51.56 31.36
N SER A 461 16.73 -51.49 32.02
CA SER A 461 17.10 -51.51 33.44
C SER A 461 18.62 -51.35 33.49
N SER A 462 19.08 -50.46 34.37
CA SER A 462 20.15 -50.68 35.35
C SER A 462 21.60 -51.03 34.97
N SER A 463 22.47 -50.56 35.88
CA SER A 463 23.79 -51.08 36.29
C SER A 463 25.00 -50.54 35.52
N SER A 464 26.14 -50.21 36.12
CA SER A 464 26.56 -49.68 37.43
C SER A 464 28.11 -49.76 37.42
N ASP A 465 28.75 -48.93 38.25
CA ASP A 465 30.11 -49.12 38.81
C ASP A 465 31.32 -48.92 37.87
N GLU A 466 32.50 -48.47 38.29
CA GLU A 466 33.04 -47.70 39.42
C GLU A 466 34.55 -47.48 39.11
N SER A 467 35.10 -46.35 39.57
CA SER A 467 36.51 -46.13 39.99
C SER A 467 37.67 -46.15 38.95
N SER A 468 38.41 -45.03 38.82
CA SER A 468 39.64 -44.75 39.58
C SER A 468 40.51 -43.66 38.92
N SER A 469 41.22 -42.90 39.77
CA SER A 469 42.17 -41.79 39.54
C SER A 469 43.17 -42.00 38.40
N ASP A 470 43.76 -40.99 37.76
CA ASP A 470 44.68 -39.98 38.30
C ASP A 470 45.21 -39.12 37.13
N GLY A 471 45.72 -37.91 37.39
CA GLY A 471 46.69 -37.25 36.48
C GLY A 471 46.23 -35.95 35.81
N SER A 472 46.82 -34.86 36.29
CA SER A 472 46.86 -33.51 35.72
C SER A 472 47.46 -33.45 34.32
N ASP A 473 46.99 -32.52 33.48
CA ASP A 473 47.76 -31.35 33.02
C ASP A 473 47.00 -30.61 31.89
N TYR A 474 47.22 -29.31 31.87
CA TYR A 474 46.68 -28.26 31.02
C TYR A 474 46.75 -28.55 29.51
N ASP A 475 45.72 -28.16 28.76
CA ASP A 475 45.84 -27.16 27.70
C ASP A 475 44.44 -26.66 27.31
N ASP A 476 44.30 -25.34 27.38
CA ASP A 476 43.10 -24.56 27.11
C ASP A 476 42.90 -24.40 25.60
N SER A 477 41.64 -24.38 25.21
CA SER A 477 41.11 -24.46 23.86
C SER A 477 41.65 -23.40 22.90
N ASP A 478 42.07 -23.89 21.73
CA ASP A 478 42.00 -23.18 20.46
C ASP A 478 40.54 -22.79 20.16
N TYR A 479 40.24 -21.50 20.12
CA TYR A 479 39.23 -20.95 19.23
C TYR A 479 39.87 -19.80 18.47
N ASP A 480 40.13 -20.08 17.19
CA ASP A 480 40.53 -19.11 16.18
C ASP A 480 39.43 -18.05 16.05
N ASP A 481 39.71 -16.87 16.60
CA ASP A 481 39.07 -15.61 16.28
C ASP A 481 39.70 -15.09 14.98
N SER A 482 39.06 -15.36 13.85
CA SER A 482 39.32 -14.63 12.61
C SER A 482 38.16 -14.76 11.63
N SER A 483 37.31 -13.73 11.58
CA SER A 483 36.76 -13.09 10.37
C SER A 483 35.45 -12.37 10.67
N TYR A 484 35.53 -11.28 11.42
CA TYR A 484 34.61 -10.17 11.21
C TYR A 484 35.32 -9.17 10.31
N ASP A 485 34.91 -9.16 9.04
CA ASP A 485 35.18 -8.07 8.12
C ASP A 485 34.11 -7.01 8.40
N ASP A 486 34.37 -6.19 9.40
CA ASP A 486 33.64 -4.97 9.72
C ASP A 486 34.11 -3.88 8.75
N SER A 487 33.66 -4.00 7.50
CA SER A 487 33.83 -2.98 6.47
C SER A 487 32.52 -2.84 5.69
N GLY A 488 31.56 -2.13 6.29
CA GLY A 488 30.29 -1.77 5.66
C GLY A 488 29.68 -0.46 6.16
N TYR A 489 30.08 0.07 7.31
CA TYR A 489 29.69 1.43 7.73
C TYR A 489 30.60 2.46 7.08
N ASP A 490 30.37 2.78 5.82
CA ASP A 490 30.92 4.00 5.22
C ASP A 490 30.07 5.20 5.66
N ASN A 491 30.26 5.63 6.90
CA ASN A 491 29.68 6.85 7.46
C ASN A 491 30.36 8.11 6.88
N SER A 492 30.69 8.10 5.58
CA SER A 492 31.30 9.22 4.85
C SER A 492 30.34 9.84 3.82
N SER A 493 29.13 9.31 3.66
CA SER A 493 28.09 9.82 2.75
C SER A 493 27.30 11.02 3.28
N TYR A 494 27.43 11.33 4.58
CA TYR A 494 26.71 12.43 5.23
C TYR A 494 27.67 13.59 5.49
N ASP A 495 27.53 14.67 4.72
CA ASP A 495 28.24 15.92 4.96
C ASP A 495 27.56 16.70 6.10
N ASP A 496 28.12 16.58 7.31
CA ASP A 496 27.89 17.49 8.45
C ASP A 496 29.01 18.53 8.58
N SER A 497 29.56 19.01 7.46
CA SER A 497 30.66 19.97 7.46
C SER A 497 30.35 21.26 6.69
N SER A 498 29.34 22.00 7.17
CA SER A 498 29.28 23.45 6.91
C SER A 498 28.82 24.28 8.12
N TYR A 499 29.55 24.20 9.23
CA TYR A 499 29.60 25.31 10.19
C TYR A 499 30.56 26.39 9.66
N ASP A 500 30.03 27.38 8.93
CA ASP A 500 30.74 28.65 8.70
C ASP A 500 30.45 29.61 9.87
N ASP A 501 31.35 29.61 10.84
CA ASP A 501 31.44 30.60 11.91
C ASP A 501 31.94 31.95 11.32
N SER A 502 31.04 32.73 10.73
CA SER A 502 31.40 34.10 10.32
C SER A 502 30.25 35.11 10.15
N SER A 503 29.35 35.25 11.14
CA SER A 503 28.72 36.57 11.40
C SER A 503 27.98 36.67 12.75
N TYR A 504 28.71 36.72 13.86
CA TYR A 504 28.20 37.38 15.07
C TYR A 504 29.00 38.67 15.31
N ASP A 505 28.36 39.79 14.97
CA ASP A 505 28.85 41.13 15.25
C ASP A 505 28.61 41.43 16.75
N ASP A 506 29.64 41.17 17.55
CA ASP A 506 29.71 41.57 18.96
C ASP A 506 29.93 43.09 19.05
N SER A 507 28.85 43.84 19.22
CA SER A 507 28.93 45.18 19.82
C SER A 507 27.64 45.58 20.53
N GLY A 508 27.61 45.39 21.86
CA GLY A 508 26.50 45.88 22.67
C GLY A 508 26.56 45.62 24.16
N TYR A 509 27.70 45.91 24.81
CA TYR A 509 27.74 46.08 26.26
C TYR A 509 26.77 47.19 26.73
N ASP A 510 25.88 46.87 27.67
CA ASP A 510 25.57 47.79 28.76
C ASP A 510 25.27 47.02 30.06
N ASP A 511 26.31 46.93 30.90
CA ASP A 511 26.23 46.46 32.28
C ASP A 511 26.00 47.68 33.18
N SER A 512 24.76 47.90 33.59
CA SER A 512 24.48 48.60 34.84
C SER A 512 23.07 48.31 35.35
N SER A 513 22.96 47.41 36.33
CA SER A 513 22.49 47.75 37.68
C SER A 513 22.10 46.49 38.45
N TYR A 514 22.95 46.11 39.40
CA TYR A 514 22.53 45.37 40.58
C TYR A 514 21.43 46.14 41.31
N ASP A 515 20.34 45.45 41.65
CA ASP A 515 19.70 45.65 42.96
C ASP A 515 19.16 44.32 43.48
N ASP A 516 19.69 43.94 44.63
CA ASP A 516 19.37 42.77 45.43
C ASP A 516 18.26 43.16 46.41
N SER A 517 17.09 42.53 46.30
CA SER A 517 16.23 42.30 47.46
C SER A 517 15.05 41.37 47.15
N GLY A 518 14.92 40.31 47.95
CA GLY A 518 13.61 39.88 48.43
C GLY A 518 13.17 38.47 48.05
N TYR A 519 13.58 37.49 48.87
CA TYR A 519 12.78 36.29 49.15
C TYR A 519 11.37 36.69 49.64
N ASP A 520 10.30 36.12 49.07
CA ASP A 520 9.30 35.38 49.86
C ASP A 520 8.40 34.46 48.99
N ASP A 521 7.87 33.47 49.69
CA ASP A 521 7.28 32.18 49.36
C ASP A 521 5.83 32.22 48.81
N SER A 522 5.38 31.03 48.37
CA SER A 522 4.00 30.50 48.27
C SER A 522 3.27 30.45 46.91
N GLY A 523 3.27 29.23 46.35
CA GLY A 523 2.06 28.48 45.97
C GLY A 523 1.27 28.91 44.73
N TYR A 524 1.34 28.13 43.66
CA TYR A 524 0.33 27.12 43.28
C TYR A 524 0.87 26.21 42.18
#